data_AF-A0A523ZY47-F1
#
_entry.id   AF-A0A523ZY47-F1
#
_cell.length_a   1.000
_cell.length_b   1.000
_cell.length_c   1.000
_cell.angle_alpha   90.00
_cell.angle_beta   90.00
_cell.angle_gamma   90.00
#
_symmetry.space_group_name_H-M   'P 1'
#
loop_
_entity.id
_entity.type
_entity.pdbx_description
1 polymer ?
#
loop_
_entity_poly.entity_id
_entity_poly.type
_entity_poly.pdbx_seq_one_letter_code
_entity_poly.pdbx_strand_id
1 'polypeptide(L)'
;RFEGNPIIEPIREHPWESRYVFNTAMIRLEGRIHYFYRAMGDDRVSRLGYASSGDGYHIDERLPYPVFEPSCDLEKYGCEDPRLTTMDGRCLMTYTAYGDIYQIGITSISVEDLLDKNWRWGERCFPFPNVRNKNAVIFPRKINGSYVMFHRLEPSIHVAYSKDLWNWEGSGLVMSPRSDHWDCFKIGAAGPPMELDEGWLLVYHGVDSERVYRLGVALLEKEDPERVIYRCEEPIIEPTEEYECAGQVPNVIFSCGSVIVGEKLLVSYGAADTAIGVAAFDLDEILP
;
A
#
# COMPACT_ATOMS: atom_id res chain seq x y z
N ARG A 1 7.04 -17.21 -2.87
CA ARG A 1 8.01 -16.22 -2.31
C ARG A 1 9.22 -16.15 -3.22
N PHE A 2 9.88 -14.99 -3.33
CA PHE A 2 11.19 -14.92 -3.97
C PHE A 2 12.27 -15.51 -3.04
N GLU A 3 13.17 -16.32 -3.60
CA GLU A 3 14.22 -17.01 -2.83
C GLU A 3 15.21 -16.03 -2.18
N GLY A 4 15.48 -14.89 -2.83
CA GLY A 4 16.37 -13.85 -2.32
C GLY A 4 15.73 -12.88 -1.33
N ASN A 5 14.57 -13.20 -0.75
CA ASN A 5 13.98 -12.37 0.30
C ASN A 5 14.83 -12.42 1.59
N PRO A 6 14.84 -11.34 2.41
CA PRO A 6 14.26 -10.03 2.12
C PRO A 6 15.05 -9.23 1.06
N ILE A 7 14.35 -8.49 0.21
CA ILE A 7 14.94 -7.69 -0.88
C ILE A 7 15.42 -6.30 -0.43
N ILE A 8 14.89 -5.78 0.68
CA ILE A 8 15.33 -4.53 1.30
C ILE A 8 15.36 -4.73 2.81
N GLU A 9 16.52 -4.45 3.40
CA GLU A 9 16.76 -4.47 4.84
C GLU A 9 17.24 -3.09 5.34
N PRO A 10 17.10 -2.80 6.65
CA PRO A 10 17.61 -1.58 7.25
C PRO A 10 19.11 -1.39 7.04
N ILE A 11 19.55 -0.16 6.77
CA ILE A 11 20.96 0.21 6.68
C ILE A 11 21.31 1.02 7.92
N ARG A 12 22.11 0.45 8.82
CA ARG A 12 22.41 1.07 10.13
C ARG A 12 23.08 2.44 10.00
N GLU A 13 23.85 2.63 8.95
CA GLU A 13 24.59 3.86 8.65
C GLU A 13 23.69 4.99 8.15
N HIS A 14 22.45 4.70 7.74
CA HIS A 14 21.47 5.69 7.30
C HIS A 14 20.52 6.02 8.46
N PRO A 15 20.66 7.17 9.15
CA PRO A 15 19.95 7.41 10.42
C PRO A 15 18.42 7.37 10.34
N TRP A 16 17.85 7.63 9.16
CA TRP A 16 16.40 7.69 8.93
C TRP A 16 15.77 6.31 8.66
N GLU A 17 16.57 5.30 8.36
CA GLU A 17 16.14 3.92 8.06
C GLU A 17 16.94 2.88 8.85
N SER A 18 17.64 3.30 9.91
CA SER A 18 18.59 2.47 10.65
C SER A 18 17.97 1.29 11.38
N ARG A 19 16.65 1.31 11.61
CA ARG A 19 15.94 0.28 12.39
C ARG A 19 15.07 -0.62 11.53
N TYR A 20 14.19 -0.04 10.73
CA TYR A 20 13.11 -0.77 10.06
C TYR A 20 12.84 -0.20 8.67
N VAL A 21 12.59 -1.08 7.71
CA VAL A 21 12.13 -0.75 6.36
C VAL A 21 11.02 -1.73 5.97
N PHE A 22 9.82 -1.24 5.67
CA PHE A 22 8.63 -2.08 5.54
C PHE A 22 7.52 -1.36 4.75
N ASN A 23 6.37 -2.00 4.60
CA ASN A 23 5.12 -1.41 4.08
C ASN A 23 5.31 -0.57 2.81
N THR A 24 5.64 -1.24 1.72
CA THR A 24 6.13 -0.63 0.48
C THR A 24 5.04 -0.49 -0.58
N ALA A 25 4.93 0.69 -1.17
CA ALA A 25 4.19 0.91 -2.40
C ALA A 25 5.02 0.43 -3.60
N MET A 26 4.33 0.00 -4.65
CA MET A 26 4.95 -0.54 -5.85
C MET A 26 4.17 -0.03 -7.07
N ILE A 27 4.86 0.61 -8.01
CA ILE A 27 4.28 1.03 -9.30
C ILE A 27 5.22 0.66 -10.44
N ARG A 28 4.68 0.53 -11.65
CA ARG A 28 5.46 0.22 -12.85
C ARG A 28 5.43 1.40 -13.82
N LEU A 29 6.61 1.95 -14.14
CA LEU A 29 6.77 3.06 -15.09
C LEU A 29 7.99 2.77 -15.97
N GLU A 30 7.89 3.07 -17.27
CA GLU A 30 8.97 2.86 -18.26
C GLU A 30 9.63 1.46 -18.20
N GLY A 31 8.81 0.43 -17.95
CA GLY A 31 9.27 -0.96 -17.87
C GLY A 31 9.99 -1.33 -16.58
N ARG A 32 10.18 -0.39 -15.64
CA ARG A 32 10.80 -0.59 -14.33
C ARG A 32 9.75 -0.58 -13.23
N ILE A 33 10.09 -1.19 -12.11
CA ILE A 33 9.32 -1.15 -10.87
C ILE A 33 9.95 -0.12 -9.95
N HIS A 34 9.13 0.76 -9.42
CA HIS A 34 9.50 1.78 -8.45
C HIS A 34 8.86 1.46 -7.11
N TYR A 35 9.70 1.42 -6.07
CA TYR A 35 9.31 1.16 -4.69
C TYR A 35 9.36 2.44 -3.88
N PHE A 36 8.29 2.72 -3.15
CA PHE A 36 8.28 3.75 -2.11
C PHE A 36 8.02 3.06 -0.79
N TYR A 37 9.06 2.93 0.02
CA TYR A 37 9.00 2.13 1.23
C TYR A 37 8.95 3.00 2.47
N ARG A 38 8.21 2.57 3.49
CA ARG A 38 8.27 3.20 4.81
C ARG A 38 9.58 2.79 5.47
N ALA A 39 10.25 3.76 6.08
CA ALA A 39 11.44 3.53 6.89
C ALA A 39 11.36 4.27 8.22
N MET A 40 12.06 3.73 9.21
CA MET A 40 12.13 4.32 10.55
C MET A 40 13.54 4.18 11.12
N GLY A 41 14.05 5.29 11.61
CA GLY A 41 15.33 5.38 12.32
C GLY A 41 15.17 5.33 13.83
N ASP A 42 16.27 5.64 14.53
CA ASP A 42 16.26 5.74 16.00
C ASP A 42 15.41 6.88 16.55
N ASP A 43 15.15 7.90 15.72
CA ASP A 43 14.22 9.00 16.04
C ASP A 43 12.74 8.57 16.05
N ARG A 44 12.44 7.35 15.58
CA ARG A 44 11.10 6.76 15.46
C ARG A 44 10.14 7.55 14.58
N VAL A 45 10.64 8.42 13.70
CA VAL A 45 9.83 9.17 12.75
C VAL A 45 9.80 8.42 11.42
N SER A 46 8.60 8.01 11.00
CA SER A 46 8.43 7.32 9.71
C SER A 46 8.64 8.29 8.55
N ARG A 47 9.48 7.89 7.59
CA ARG A 47 9.74 8.59 6.33
C ARG A 47 9.63 7.62 5.18
N LEU A 48 9.55 8.13 3.95
CA LEU A 48 9.51 7.28 2.76
C LEU A 48 10.84 7.28 2.04
N GLY A 49 11.35 6.10 1.74
CA GLY A 49 12.50 5.86 0.88
C GLY A 49 12.09 5.53 -0.55
N TYR A 50 13.07 5.54 -1.46
CA TYR A 50 12.88 5.12 -2.85
C TYR A 50 13.89 4.05 -3.24
N ALA A 51 13.41 3.04 -3.97
CA ALA A 51 14.22 2.08 -4.68
C ALA A 51 13.61 1.77 -6.06
N SER A 52 14.39 1.19 -6.97
CA SER A 52 13.90 0.69 -8.26
C SER A 52 14.51 -0.64 -8.65
N SER A 53 13.77 -1.40 -9.45
CA SER A 53 14.16 -2.71 -9.96
C SER A 53 13.69 -2.88 -11.41
N GLY A 54 14.52 -3.50 -12.24
CA GLY A 54 14.14 -3.90 -13.60
C GLY A 54 13.27 -5.16 -13.64
N ASP A 55 13.38 -6.05 -12.66
CA ASP A 55 12.69 -7.35 -12.66
C ASP A 55 11.66 -7.52 -11.53
N GLY A 56 11.67 -6.62 -10.55
CA GLY A 56 10.77 -6.65 -9.40
C GLY A 56 11.28 -7.46 -8.20
N TYR A 57 12.48 -8.04 -8.30
CA TYR A 57 13.06 -8.92 -7.29
C TYR A 57 14.43 -8.42 -6.81
N HIS A 58 15.26 -7.90 -7.71
CA HIS A 58 16.58 -7.38 -7.41
C HIS A 58 16.58 -5.85 -7.46
N ILE A 59 17.04 -5.21 -6.38
CA ILE A 59 17.09 -3.75 -6.32
C ILE A 59 18.31 -3.24 -7.10
N ASP A 60 18.05 -2.52 -8.19
CA ASP A 60 19.07 -1.90 -9.05
C ASP A 60 19.56 -0.56 -8.47
N GLU A 61 18.67 0.18 -7.82
CA GLU A 61 18.94 1.48 -7.24
C GLU A 61 18.15 1.66 -5.94
N ARG A 62 18.79 2.23 -4.92
CA ARG A 62 18.17 2.67 -3.66
C ARG A 62 18.80 3.98 -3.25
N LEU A 63 18.00 5.00 -2.99
CA LEU A 63 18.53 6.30 -2.58
C LEU A 63 18.90 6.31 -1.09
N PRO A 64 20.01 6.97 -0.69
CA PRO A 64 20.48 6.97 0.70
C PRO A 64 19.77 8.00 1.59
N TYR A 65 18.78 8.70 1.05
CA TYR A 65 18.01 9.76 1.73
C TYR A 65 16.50 9.55 1.52
N PRO A 66 15.66 10.02 2.45
CA PRO A 66 14.22 9.95 2.29
C PRO A 66 13.76 10.83 1.12
N VAL A 67 12.72 10.38 0.43
CA VAL A 67 12.09 11.10 -0.70
C VAL A 67 10.78 11.78 -0.31
N PHE A 68 10.27 11.48 0.89
CA PHE A 68 9.10 12.14 1.47
C PHE A 68 9.18 12.07 3.00
N GLU A 69 8.95 13.20 3.66
CA GLU A 69 9.10 13.36 5.11
C GLU A 69 8.04 14.32 5.68
N PRO A 70 7.77 14.28 7.00
CA PRO A 70 6.85 15.22 7.63
C PRO A 70 7.16 16.68 7.32
N SER A 71 6.16 17.46 6.90
CA SER A 71 6.28 18.91 6.71
C SER A 71 5.25 19.74 7.48
N CYS A 72 4.33 19.12 8.22
CA CYS A 72 3.35 19.83 9.04
C CYS A 72 2.97 19.06 10.31
N ASP A 73 2.26 19.72 11.23
CA ASP A 73 1.89 19.15 12.54
C ASP A 73 0.98 17.92 12.46
N LEU A 74 0.24 17.77 11.35
CA LEU A 74 -0.70 16.66 11.13
C LEU A 74 -0.01 15.31 10.88
N GLU A 75 1.30 15.34 10.64
CA GLU A 75 2.15 14.18 10.33
C GLU A 75 3.49 14.23 11.09
N LYS A 76 3.59 15.03 12.17
CA LYS A 76 4.83 15.27 12.92
C LYS A 76 5.50 14.02 13.49
N TYR A 77 4.79 12.90 13.63
CA TYR A 77 5.34 11.61 14.06
C TYR A 77 5.63 10.66 12.89
N GLY A 78 5.21 10.99 11.66
CA GLY A 78 5.62 10.28 10.47
C GLY A 78 4.64 10.33 9.30
N CYS A 79 5.17 10.07 8.12
CA CYS A 79 4.42 9.72 6.92
C CYS A 79 4.54 8.22 6.71
N GLU A 80 3.42 7.49 6.79
CA GLU A 80 3.44 6.03 6.88
C GLU A 80 2.69 5.36 5.73
N ASP A 81 3.18 4.17 5.36
CA ASP A 81 2.49 3.21 4.50
C ASP A 81 1.94 3.85 3.20
N PRO A 82 2.81 4.30 2.27
CA PRO A 82 2.37 4.96 1.05
C PRO A 82 1.65 3.98 0.13
N ARG A 83 0.68 4.47 -0.65
CA ARG A 83 0.12 3.77 -1.82
C ARG A 83 0.11 4.72 -2.99
N LEU A 84 0.61 4.27 -4.14
CA LEU A 84 0.77 5.10 -5.32
C LEU A 84 -0.10 4.60 -6.47
N THR A 85 -0.84 5.51 -7.07
CA THR A 85 -1.68 5.27 -8.24
C THR A 85 -1.28 6.21 -9.36
N THR A 86 -0.91 5.68 -10.52
CA THR A 86 -0.62 6.49 -11.71
C THR A 86 -1.91 6.80 -12.48
N MET A 87 -2.16 8.07 -12.75
CA MET A 87 -3.33 8.53 -13.51
C MET A 87 -3.06 9.93 -14.07
N ASP A 88 -3.47 10.22 -15.31
CA ASP A 88 -3.34 11.55 -15.95
C ASP A 88 -1.90 12.15 -15.91
N GLY A 89 -0.87 11.34 -16.14
CA GLY A 89 0.54 11.80 -16.18
C GLY A 89 1.16 12.15 -14.82
N ARG A 90 0.49 11.79 -13.71
CA ARG A 90 0.96 11.98 -12.33
C ARG A 90 0.81 10.69 -11.54
N CYS A 91 1.58 10.58 -10.46
CA CYS A 91 1.40 9.58 -9.44
C CYS A 91 0.72 10.25 -8.24
N LEU A 92 -0.50 9.81 -7.92
CA LEU A 92 -1.19 10.17 -6.69
C LEU A 92 -0.66 9.27 -5.57
N MET A 93 -0.31 9.85 -4.44
CA MET A 93 0.09 9.10 -3.25
C MET A 93 -0.92 9.33 -2.14
N THR A 94 -1.54 8.26 -1.66
CA THR A 94 -2.21 8.23 -0.35
C THR A 94 -1.23 7.69 0.69
N TYR A 95 -1.30 8.22 1.90
CA TYR A 95 -0.46 7.77 3.02
C TYR A 95 -1.17 8.03 4.34
N THR A 96 -0.68 7.42 5.41
CA THR A 96 -1.12 7.74 6.77
C THR A 96 -0.26 8.89 7.30
N ALA A 97 -0.89 10.05 7.48
CA ALA A 97 -0.32 11.20 8.17
C ALA A 97 -0.45 10.96 9.69
N TYR A 98 0.68 10.73 10.36
CA TYR A 98 0.68 10.43 11.79
C TYR A 98 1.10 11.64 12.62
N GLY A 99 0.11 12.32 13.21
CA GLY A 99 0.29 13.39 14.18
C GLY A 99 -0.41 13.03 15.50
N ASP A 100 -1.14 13.97 16.10
CA ASP A 100 -1.92 13.69 17.32
C ASP A 100 -3.01 12.62 17.10
N ILE A 101 -3.41 12.44 15.84
CA ILE A 101 -4.13 11.26 15.35
C ILE A 101 -3.43 10.72 14.10
N TYR A 102 -3.74 9.47 13.73
CA TYR A 102 -3.46 8.96 12.38
C TYR A 102 -4.65 9.29 11.47
N GLN A 103 -4.39 9.91 10.32
CA GLN A 103 -5.40 10.24 9.32
C GLN A 103 -4.85 10.07 7.91
N ILE A 104 -5.72 10.17 6.91
CA ILE A 104 -5.32 10.05 5.51
C ILE A 104 -4.70 11.36 5.04
N GLY A 105 -3.55 11.27 4.39
CA GLY A 105 -2.98 12.32 3.55
C GLY A 105 -3.00 11.90 2.08
N ILE A 106 -3.15 12.88 1.20
CA ILE A 106 -3.03 12.74 -0.26
C ILE A 106 -2.04 13.79 -0.76
N THR A 107 -1.16 13.40 -1.66
CA THR A 107 -0.34 14.32 -2.46
C THR A 107 -0.16 13.73 -3.86
N SER A 108 0.54 14.44 -4.73
CA SER A 108 0.87 13.94 -6.07
C SER A 108 2.22 14.44 -6.54
N ILE A 109 2.82 13.72 -7.47
CA ILE A 109 4.04 14.11 -8.19
C ILE A 109 3.82 13.83 -9.67
N SER A 110 4.40 14.63 -10.56
CA SER A 110 4.35 14.32 -12.00
C SER A 110 5.16 13.04 -12.28
N VAL A 111 4.79 12.29 -13.32
CA VAL A 111 5.57 11.10 -13.72
C VAL A 111 6.98 11.51 -14.16
N GLU A 112 7.12 12.65 -14.85
CA GLU A 112 8.40 13.23 -15.24
C GLU A 112 9.30 13.52 -14.03
N ASP A 113 8.79 14.27 -13.04
CA ASP A 113 9.54 14.58 -11.82
C ASP A 113 9.94 13.32 -11.05
N LEU A 114 9.07 12.30 -10.99
CA LEU A 114 9.36 11.03 -10.33
C LEU A 114 10.50 10.29 -11.04
N LEU A 115 10.45 10.18 -12.37
CA LEU A 115 11.47 9.49 -13.17
C LEU A 115 12.83 10.21 -13.13
N ASP A 116 12.79 11.54 -13.15
CA ASP A 116 13.97 12.40 -12.99
C ASP A 116 14.46 12.51 -11.53
N LYS A 117 13.75 11.88 -10.58
CA LYS A 117 14.04 11.92 -9.13
C LYS A 117 14.04 13.34 -8.56
N ASN A 118 13.27 14.23 -9.18
CA ASN A 118 12.95 15.56 -8.69
C ASN A 118 11.79 15.43 -7.71
N TRP A 119 12.04 15.18 -6.42
CA TRP A 119 11.01 14.91 -5.39
C TRP A 119 10.15 16.14 -5.00
N ARG A 120 9.54 16.80 -5.98
CA ARG A 120 8.68 17.97 -5.88
C ARG A 120 7.23 17.53 -5.69
N TRP A 121 6.96 16.92 -4.54
CA TRP A 121 5.60 16.57 -4.17
C TRP A 121 4.71 17.81 -4.10
N GLY A 122 3.50 17.67 -4.61
CA GLY A 122 2.48 18.70 -4.59
C GLY A 122 1.91 18.94 -3.19
N GLU A 123 0.93 19.83 -3.13
CA GLU A 123 0.23 20.17 -1.88
C GLU A 123 -0.39 18.92 -1.23
N ARG A 124 -0.33 18.89 0.11
CA ARG A 124 -0.87 17.82 0.95
C ARG A 124 -2.34 18.11 1.26
N CYS A 125 -3.23 17.25 0.79
CA CYS A 125 -4.65 17.26 1.12
C CYS A 125 -4.95 16.25 2.22
N PHE A 126 -5.83 16.61 3.16
CA PHE A 126 -6.29 15.72 4.23
C PHE A 126 -7.82 15.56 4.11
N PRO A 127 -8.31 14.54 3.38
CA PRO A 127 -9.71 14.45 2.94
C PRO A 127 -10.72 14.28 4.09
N PHE A 128 -10.28 13.70 5.21
CA PHE A 128 -11.10 13.44 6.39
C PHE A 128 -10.41 14.00 7.63
N PRO A 129 -10.30 15.33 7.77
CA PRO A 129 -9.53 15.94 8.84
C PRO A 129 -10.13 15.55 10.20
N ASN A 130 -9.26 15.21 11.15
CA ASN A 130 -9.63 14.79 12.50
C ASN A 130 -10.40 13.45 12.58
N VAL A 131 -10.43 12.66 11.51
CA VAL A 131 -11.01 11.31 11.51
C VAL A 131 -9.88 10.27 11.53
N ARG A 132 -9.90 9.39 12.53
CA ARG A 132 -8.96 8.26 12.61
C ARG A 132 -9.20 7.31 11.45
N ASN A 133 -8.31 7.34 10.45
CA ASN A 133 -8.51 6.64 9.18
C ASN A 133 -7.15 6.34 8.54
N LYS A 134 -7.05 5.24 7.79
CA LYS A 134 -5.82 4.80 7.12
C LYS A 134 -6.15 3.81 5.99
N ASN A 135 -5.11 3.22 5.38
CA ASN A 135 -5.24 2.25 4.28
C ASN A 135 -6.02 2.80 3.08
N ALA A 136 -5.87 4.11 2.82
CA ALA A 136 -6.52 4.74 1.69
C ALA A 136 -5.82 4.32 0.39
N VAL A 137 -6.61 4.01 -0.64
CA VAL A 137 -6.12 3.71 -1.99
C VAL A 137 -7.06 4.37 -3.00
N ILE A 138 -6.51 4.91 -4.09
CA ILE A 138 -7.29 5.56 -5.14
C ILE A 138 -7.25 4.69 -6.40
N PHE A 139 -8.39 4.52 -7.06
CA PHE A 139 -8.49 3.76 -8.31
C PHE A 139 -7.74 4.46 -9.46
N PRO A 140 -7.15 3.71 -10.41
CA PRO A 140 -6.28 4.26 -11.46
C PRO A 140 -7.01 5.00 -12.59
N ARG A 141 -8.32 5.10 -12.51
CA ARG A 141 -9.14 5.97 -13.36
C ARG A 141 -10.42 6.37 -12.62
N LYS A 142 -11.14 7.33 -13.21
CA LYS A 142 -12.51 7.61 -12.80
C LYS A 142 -13.43 6.44 -13.14
N ILE A 143 -14.41 6.21 -12.28
CA ILE A 143 -15.54 5.29 -12.50
C ILE A 143 -16.81 6.12 -12.44
N ASN A 144 -17.66 6.01 -13.47
CA ASN A 144 -18.86 6.85 -13.64
C ASN A 144 -18.60 8.36 -13.45
N GLY A 145 -17.44 8.82 -13.93
CA GLY A 145 -17.05 10.24 -13.86
C GLY A 145 -16.64 10.76 -12.47
N SER A 146 -16.40 9.87 -11.49
CA SER A 146 -15.87 10.20 -10.17
C SER A 146 -14.52 9.53 -9.94
N TYR A 147 -13.62 10.21 -9.23
CA TYR A 147 -12.52 9.51 -8.56
C TYR A 147 -13.08 8.66 -7.43
N VAL A 148 -12.49 7.49 -7.24
CA VAL A 148 -12.92 6.51 -6.24
C VAL A 148 -11.76 6.22 -5.30
N MET A 149 -12.03 6.25 -4.00
CA MET A 149 -11.07 5.90 -2.96
C MET A 149 -11.66 4.82 -2.09
N PHE A 150 -10.91 3.75 -1.85
CA PHE A 150 -11.16 2.90 -0.70
C PHE A 150 -10.37 3.41 0.49
N HIS A 151 -10.97 3.39 1.67
CA HIS A 151 -10.33 3.75 2.92
C HIS A 151 -10.86 2.87 4.05
N ARG A 152 -10.36 3.06 5.27
CA ARG A 152 -10.63 2.12 6.37
C ARG A 152 -11.03 2.84 7.65
N LEU A 153 -12.35 2.90 7.87
CA LEU A 153 -12.92 3.09 9.19
C LEU A 153 -12.94 1.72 9.89
N GLU A 154 -12.08 1.54 10.90
CA GLU A 154 -11.86 0.23 11.53
C GLU A 154 -13.19 -0.36 12.05
N PRO A 155 -13.52 -1.62 11.72
CA PRO A 155 -12.65 -2.68 11.17
C PRO A 155 -12.72 -2.91 9.65
N SER A 156 -13.47 -2.08 8.91
CA SER A 156 -13.96 -2.41 7.56
C SER A 156 -13.37 -1.52 6.46
N ILE A 157 -13.47 -1.99 5.22
CA ILE A 157 -13.15 -1.19 4.01
C ILE A 157 -14.42 -0.44 3.58
N HIS A 158 -14.27 0.86 3.41
CA HIS A 158 -15.29 1.82 2.98
C HIS A 158 -14.87 2.47 1.67
N VAL A 159 -15.81 3.10 0.97
CA VAL A 159 -15.51 3.88 -0.24
C VAL A 159 -15.82 5.36 -0.04
N ALA A 160 -15.17 6.21 -0.82
CA ALA A 160 -15.47 7.62 -0.94
C ALA A 160 -15.30 8.05 -2.39
N TYR A 161 -16.08 9.05 -2.79
CA TYR A 161 -16.05 9.59 -4.15
C TYR A 161 -15.63 11.06 -4.15
N SER A 162 -14.97 11.47 -5.22
CA SER A 162 -14.59 12.86 -5.44
C SER A 162 -14.70 13.25 -6.91
N LYS A 163 -15.01 14.53 -7.18
CA LYS A 163 -14.96 15.09 -8.54
C LYS A 163 -13.61 15.75 -8.86
N ASP A 164 -12.83 16.11 -7.84
CA ASP A 164 -11.65 16.98 -7.96
C ASP A 164 -10.39 16.48 -7.22
N LEU A 165 -10.45 15.36 -6.49
CA LEU A 165 -9.42 14.80 -5.59
C LEU A 165 -9.21 15.57 -4.27
N TRP A 166 -9.97 16.64 -4.02
CA TRP A 166 -9.86 17.46 -2.83
C TRP A 166 -11.04 17.26 -1.90
N ASN A 167 -12.25 17.29 -2.46
CA ASN A 167 -13.49 17.14 -1.74
C ASN A 167 -13.97 15.71 -1.89
N TRP A 168 -13.96 14.97 -0.78
CA TRP A 168 -14.33 13.56 -0.75
C TRP A 168 -15.60 13.36 0.07
N GLU A 169 -16.58 12.70 -0.53
CA GLU A 169 -17.82 12.32 0.11
C GLU A 169 -17.74 10.83 0.44
N GLY A 170 -17.69 10.52 1.74
CA GLY A 170 -17.66 9.15 2.23
C GLY A 170 -18.97 8.45 1.93
N SER A 171 -18.89 7.28 1.33
CA SER A 171 -20.03 6.49 0.90
C SER A 171 -19.82 5.03 1.26
N GLY A 172 -20.69 4.49 2.10
CA GLY A 172 -20.90 3.04 2.14
C GLY A 172 -19.80 2.18 2.74
N LEU A 173 -20.20 0.95 3.02
CA LEU A 173 -19.37 -0.16 3.48
C LEU A 173 -19.18 -1.08 2.28
N VAL A 174 -17.94 -1.44 1.95
CA VAL A 174 -17.63 -2.34 0.81
C VAL A 174 -17.36 -3.76 1.29
N MET A 175 -16.46 -3.90 2.25
CA MET A 175 -16.09 -5.19 2.83
C MET A 175 -16.01 -5.08 4.35
N SER A 176 -16.48 -6.10 5.05
CA SER A 176 -16.31 -6.28 6.48
C SER A 176 -15.50 -7.53 6.80
N PRO A 177 -14.90 -7.62 8.00
CA PRO A 177 -14.38 -8.87 8.54
C PRO A 177 -15.42 -9.99 8.51
N ARG A 178 -15.00 -11.23 8.26
CA ARG A 178 -15.85 -12.42 8.31
C ARG A 178 -15.49 -13.24 9.55
N SER A 179 -16.44 -13.47 10.46
CA SER A 179 -16.16 -14.04 11.78
C SER A 179 -15.44 -15.40 11.76
N ASP A 180 -15.71 -16.20 10.73
CA ASP A 180 -15.26 -17.60 10.64
C ASP A 180 -14.07 -17.77 9.68
N HIS A 181 -13.41 -16.68 9.32
CA HIS A 181 -12.31 -16.65 8.35
C HIS A 181 -11.02 -16.07 8.93
N TRP A 182 -9.93 -16.21 8.17
CA TRP A 182 -8.61 -15.65 8.48
C TRP A 182 -8.57 -14.11 8.57
N ASP A 183 -9.64 -13.43 8.13
CA ASP A 183 -9.79 -11.99 8.12
C ASP A 183 -10.87 -11.48 9.10
N CYS A 184 -11.07 -12.21 10.20
CA CYS A 184 -12.17 -11.99 11.16
C CYS A 184 -12.04 -10.79 12.10
N PHE A 185 -10.84 -10.25 12.32
CA PHE A 185 -10.63 -9.15 13.26
C PHE A 185 -10.73 -7.78 12.59
N LYS A 186 -9.93 -7.53 11.55
CA LYS A 186 -9.97 -6.29 10.76
C LYS A 186 -9.39 -6.51 9.38
N ILE A 187 -9.81 -5.66 8.45
CA ILE A 187 -9.30 -5.66 7.07
C ILE A 187 -8.91 -4.25 6.62
N GLY A 188 -8.18 -4.18 5.52
CA GLY A 188 -7.86 -2.94 4.83
C GLY A 188 -7.27 -3.19 3.45
N ALA A 189 -7.49 -2.25 2.53
CA ALA A 189 -6.83 -2.29 1.22
C ALA A 189 -5.31 -2.28 1.40
N ALA A 190 -4.61 -3.16 0.70
CA ALA A 190 -3.16 -3.21 0.71
C ALA A 190 -2.63 -2.12 -0.23
N GLY A 191 -2.80 -2.32 -1.53
CA GLY A 191 -2.46 -1.37 -2.58
C GLY A 191 -3.67 -0.96 -3.43
N PRO A 192 -3.47 -0.05 -4.41
CA PRO A 192 -4.50 0.33 -5.36
C PRO A 192 -5.06 -0.86 -6.15
N PRO A 193 -6.38 -0.88 -6.42
CA PRO A 193 -6.96 -1.90 -7.29
C PRO A 193 -6.37 -1.84 -8.70
N MET A 194 -6.11 -3.01 -9.27
CA MET A 194 -5.59 -3.15 -10.64
C MET A 194 -6.73 -3.52 -11.58
N GLU A 195 -6.76 -2.88 -12.75
CA GLU A 195 -7.79 -3.13 -13.76
C GLU A 195 -7.52 -4.46 -14.47
N LEU A 196 -8.50 -5.35 -14.47
CA LEU A 196 -8.56 -6.57 -15.27
C LEU A 196 -9.76 -6.49 -16.23
N ASP A 197 -9.89 -7.46 -17.14
CA ASP A 197 -11.06 -7.54 -18.02
C ASP A 197 -12.32 -7.91 -17.22
N GLU A 198 -12.18 -8.76 -16.21
CA GLU A 198 -13.24 -9.29 -15.36
C GLU A 198 -13.71 -8.30 -14.27
N GLY A 199 -12.89 -7.29 -13.96
CA GLY A 199 -13.18 -6.35 -12.88
C GLY A 199 -11.94 -5.67 -12.30
N TRP A 200 -12.02 -5.29 -11.03
CA TRP A 200 -10.90 -4.70 -10.29
C TRP A 200 -10.31 -5.71 -9.32
N LEU A 201 -9.03 -6.08 -9.51
CA LEU A 201 -8.28 -6.89 -8.56
C LEU A 201 -7.83 -6.03 -7.39
N LEU A 202 -8.37 -6.29 -6.20
CA LEU A 202 -7.95 -5.69 -4.95
C LEU A 202 -7.13 -6.70 -4.14
N VAL A 203 -5.87 -6.38 -3.87
CA VAL A 203 -5.11 -7.02 -2.79
C VAL A 203 -5.47 -6.35 -1.47
N TYR A 204 -5.83 -7.12 -0.46
CA TYR A 204 -6.19 -6.61 0.87
C TYR A 204 -5.47 -7.40 1.96
N HIS A 205 -5.25 -6.77 3.11
CA HIS A 205 -4.80 -7.49 4.30
C HIS A 205 -6.00 -7.86 5.18
N GLY A 206 -5.90 -9.02 5.82
CA GLY A 206 -6.80 -9.49 6.84
C GLY A 206 -6.03 -9.88 8.09
N VAL A 207 -6.67 -9.67 9.23
CA VAL A 207 -6.11 -9.98 10.55
C VAL A 207 -7.06 -10.91 11.25
N ASP A 208 -6.54 -11.97 11.85
CA ASP A 208 -7.33 -12.90 12.66
C ASP A 208 -7.37 -12.48 14.14
N SER A 209 -8.05 -13.29 14.95
CA SER A 209 -8.16 -13.11 16.40
C SER A 209 -6.82 -13.23 17.14
N GLU A 210 -5.85 -13.94 16.56
CA GLU A 210 -4.48 -14.10 17.08
C GLU A 210 -3.53 -12.98 16.61
N ARG A 211 -4.05 -11.99 15.88
CA ARG A 211 -3.31 -10.83 15.35
C ARG A 211 -2.31 -11.16 14.25
N VAL A 212 -2.46 -12.30 13.57
CA VAL A 212 -1.65 -12.65 12.40
C VAL A 212 -2.16 -11.87 11.18
N TYR A 213 -1.26 -11.15 10.51
CA TYR A 213 -1.59 -10.42 9.28
C TYR A 213 -1.24 -11.26 8.06
N ARG A 214 -2.23 -11.43 7.19
CA ARG A 214 -2.12 -12.17 5.92
C ARG A 214 -2.64 -11.30 4.78
N LEU A 215 -2.32 -11.69 3.55
CA LEU A 215 -2.88 -11.05 2.36
C LEU A 215 -3.86 -11.98 1.65
N GLY A 216 -4.89 -11.38 1.08
CA GLY A 216 -5.87 -12.02 0.22
C GLY A 216 -6.22 -11.13 -0.95
N VAL A 217 -7.09 -11.64 -1.82
CA VAL A 217 -7.58 -10.92 -3.00
C VAL A 217 -9.10 -10.89 -3.03
N ALA A 218 -9.62 -9.81 -3.60
CA ALA A 218 -11.02 -9.66 -3.97
C ALA A 218 -11.10 -9.13 -5.40
N LEU A 219 -12.14 -9.52 -6.12
CA LEU A 219 -12.49 -8.97 -7.42
C LEU A 219 -13.76 -8.13 -7.26
N LEU A 220 -13.73 -6.90 -7.75
CA LEU A 220 -14.84 -5.95 -7.70
C LEU A 220 -15.40 -5.74 -9.11
N GLU A 221 -16.69 -5.42 -9.21
CA GLU A 221 -17.33 -5.09 -10.48
C GLU A 221 -16.73 -3.79 -11.07
N LYS A 222 -16.59 -3.75 -12.40
CA LYS A 222 -15.77 -2.74 -13.11
C LYS A 222 -16.36 -1.33 -13.05
N GLU A 223 -17.69 -1.21 -13.08
CA GLU A 223 -18.43 0.06 -13.08
C GLU A 223 -19.15 0.35 -11.75
N ASP A 224 -19.19 -0.61 -10.84
CA ASP A 224 -19.73 -0.54 -9.48
C ASP A 224 -18.71 -1.12 -8.49
N PRO A 225 -17.69 -0.33 -8.09
CA PRO A 225 -16.60 -0.81 -7.25
C PRO A 225 -17.07 -1.22 -5.85
N GLU A 226 -18.29 -0.86 -5.43
CA GLU A 226 -18.88 -1.31 -4.17
C GLU A 226 -19.30 -2.79 -4.21
N ARG A 227 -19.51 -3.33 -5.41
CA ARG A 227 -19.94 -4.71 -5.60
C ARG A 227 -18.74 -5.65 -5.68
N VAL A 228 -18.48 -6.35 -4.58
CA VAL A 228 -17.53 -7.47 -4.53
C VAL A 228 -18.14 -8.69 -5.25
N ILE A 229 -17.50 -9.14 -6.32
CA ILE A 229 -17.93 -10.30 -7.11
C ILE A 229 -17.17 -11.59 -6.74
N TYR A 230 -15.98 -11.46 -6.17
CA TYR A 230 -15.20 -12.56 -5.61
C TYR A 230 -14.37 -12.07 -4.42
N ARG A 231 -14.16 -12.95 -3.43
CA ARG A 231 -13.24 -12.74 -2.31
C ARG A 231 -12.66 -14.10 -1.94
N CYS A 232 -11.34 -14.20 -1.81
CA CYS A 232 -10.70 -15.47 -1.53
C CYS A 232 -11.13 -16.06 -0.16
N GLU A 233 -11.30 -17.37 -0.12
CA GLU A 233 -11.63 -18.10 1.13
C GLU A 233 -10.40 -18.28 2.01
N GLU A 234 -9.25 -18.57 1.40
CA GLU A 234 -7.94 -18.72 2.05
C GLU A 234 -7.02 -17.53 1.73
N PRO A 235 -6.05 -17.20 2.60
CA PRO A 235 -5.04 -16.18 2.31
C PRO A 235 -4.16 -16.64 1.15
N ILE A 236 -3.73 -15.70 0.29
CA ILE A 236 -2.75 -16.00 -0.77
C ILE A 236 -1.33 -16.11 -0.20
N ILE A 237 -1.08 -15.49 0.96
CA ILE A 237 0.19 -15.60 1.69
C ILE A 237 0.00 -15.30 3.17
N GLU A 238 0.71 -16.05 4.02
CA GLU A 238 0.76 -15.92 5.47
C GLU A 238 2.18 -16.04 6.00
N PRO A 239 2.53 -15.47 7.17
CA PRO A 239 3.88 -15.55 7.73
C PRO A 239 4.34 -17.00 7.94
N THR A 240 5.44 -17.40 7.31
CA THR A 240 6.06 -18.72 7.52
C THR A 240 7.56 -18.65 7.70
N GLU A 241 8.21 -17.65 7.12
CA GLU A 241 9.67 -17.48 7.20
C GLU A 241 10.08 -16.76 8.50
N GLU A 242 11.31 -16.98 8.96
CA GLU A 242 11.81 -16.37 10.21
C GLU A 242 11.68 -14.83 10.18
N TYR A 243 12.01 -14.20 9.05
CA TYR A 243 11.90 -12.75 8.87
C TYR A 243 10.45 -12.22 8.80
N GLU A 244 9.46 -13.10 8.65
CA GLU A 244 8.02 -12.78 8.66
C GLU A 244 7.40 -13.01 10.05
N CYS A 245 7.94 -13.98 10.79
CA CYS A 245 7.48 -14.40 12.12
C CYS A 245 8.17 -13.62 13.26
N ALA A 246 9.37 -13.09 13.05
CA ALA A 246 10.15 -12.35 14.04
C ALA A 246 10.56 -10.96 13.54
N GLY A 247 10.30 -9.93 14.35
CA GLY A 247 10.61 -8.54 14.02
C GLY A 247 9.97 -7.56 15.00
N GLN A 248 9.83 -6.29 14.59
CA GLN A 248 9.14 -5.25 15.37
C GLN A 248 7.72 -5.67 15.74
N VAL A 249 6.98 -6.24 14.79
CA VAL A 249 5.64 -6.80 15.01
C VAL A 249 5.62 -8.21 14.44
N PRO A 250 5.68 -9.27 15.28
CA PRO A 250 5.78 -10.64 14.79
C PRO A 250 4.51 -11.09 14.06
N ASN A 251 4.66 -12.07 13.17
CA ASN A 251 3.57 -12.69 12.40
C ASN A 251 2.82 -11.68 11.51
N VAL A 252 3.57 -10.84 10.79
CA VAL A 252 3.00 -9.81 9.91
C VAL A 252 3.53 -9.96 8.48
N ILE A 253 2.60 -10.13 7.54
CA ILE A 253 2.79 -9.80 6.13
C ILE A 253 1.82 -8.66 5.79
N PHE A 254 2.36 -7.50 5.40
CA PHE A 254 1.58 -6.31 5.08
C PHE A 254 2.06 -5.65 3.78
N SER A 255 1.17 -5.47 2.81
CA SER A 255 1.51 -4.84 1.54
C SER A 255 0.91 -3.44 1.42
N CYS A 256 1.61 -2.56 0.71
CA CYS A 256 1.06 -1.29 0.24
C CYS A 256 1.04 -1.16 -1.29
N GLY A 257 1.43 -2.22 -2.01
CA GLY A 257 1.59 -2.14 -3.44
C GLY A 257 1.93 -3.47 -4.10
N SER A 258 1.32 -3.65 -5.25
CA SER A 258 1.48 -4.80 -6.14
C SER A 258 1.37 -4.33 -7.58
N VAL A 259 1.95 -5.09 -8.50
CA VAL A 259 1.88 -4.81 -9.95
C VAL A 259 1.66 -6.11 -10.71
N ILE A 260 1.04 -5.99 -11.88
CA ILE A 260 0.91 -7.10 -12.83
C ILE A 260 2.08 -7.04 -13.81
N VAL A 261 2.78 -8.17 -13.96
CA VAL A 261 3.87 -8.35 -14.93
C VAL A 261 3.58 -9.63 -15.72
N GLY A 262 3.10 -9.45 -16.95
CA GLY A 262 2.59 -10.59 -17.73
C GLY A 262 1.36 -11.19 -17.06
N GLU A 263 1.37 -12.49 -16.84
CA GLU A 263 0.29 -13.25 -16.18
C GLU A 263 0.47 -13.36 -14.66
N LYS A 264 1.45 -12.64 -14.09
CA LYS A 264 1.79 -12.71 -12.67
C LYS A 264 1.40 -11.44 -11.93
N LEU A 265 0.86 -11.63 -10.75
CA LEU A 265 0.78 -10.62 -9.71
C LEU A 265 2.05 -10.64 -8.88
N LEU A 266 2.84 -9.57 -8.92
CA LEU A 266 3.96 -9.35 -7.99
C LEU A 266 3.47 -8.48 -6.84
N VAL A 267 3.67 -8.94 -5.61
CA VAL A 267 3.28 -8.25 -4.37
C VAL A 267 4.53 -7.97 -3.55
N SER A 268 4.82 -6.68 -3.32
CA SER A 268 5.80 -6.28 -2.32
C SER A 268 5.14 -6.26 -0.94
N TYR A 269 5.84 -6.73 0.10
CA TYR A 269 5.29 -6.79 1.45
C TYR A 269 6.32 -6.47 2.52
N GLY A 270 5.89 -5.73 3.55
CA GLY A 270 6.58 -5.65 4.82
C GLY A 270 6.46 -6.97 5.58
N ALA A 271 7.58 -7.46 6.07
CA ALA A 271 7.70 -8.66 6.88
C ALA A 271 8.06 -8.27 8.31
N ALA A 272 7.21 -8.66 9.26
CA ALA A 272 7.32 -8.37 10.69
C ALA A 272 7.62 -6.89 11.05
N ASP A 273 7.10 -5.94 10.26
CA ASP A 273 7.41 -4.50 10.34
C ASP A 273 8.93 -4.19 10.39
N THR A 274 9.75 -4.99 9.70
CA THR A 274 11.23 -4.94 9.83
C THR A 274 11.97 -4.89 8.50
N ALA A 275 11.54 -5.73 7.55
CA ALA A 275 12.16 -5.85 6.23
C ALA A 275 11.10 -5.92 5.12
N ILE A 276 11.52 -5.90 3.87
CA ILE A 276 10.63 -5.99 2.70
C ILE A 276 10.96 -7.24 1.90
N GLY A 277 9.95 -8.04 1.62
CA GLY A 277 10.00 -9.17 0.69
C GLY A 277 9.14 -8.95 -0.53
N VAL A 278 9.29 -9.83 -1.52
CA VAL A 278 8.42 -9.93 -2.69
C VAL A 278 7.90 -11.36 -2.84
N ALA A 279 6.64 -11.48 -3.23
CA ALA A 279 6.01 -12.72 -3.66
C ALA A 279 5.40 -12.53 -5.05
N ALA A 280 5.33 -13.61 -5.82
CA ALA A 280 4.69 -13.63 -7.12
C ALA A 280 3.68 -14.77 -7.15
N PHE A 281 2.54 -14.52 -7.78
CA PHE A 281 1.42 -15.44 -7.91
C PHE A 281 0.98 -15.44 -9.36
N ASP A 282 0.70 -16.61 -9.91
CA ASP A 282 0.03 -16.70 -11.21
C ASP A 282 -1.44 -16.26 -11.02
N LEU A 283 -1.95 -15.41 -11.92
CA LEU A 283 -3.27 -14.80 -11.75
C LEU A 283 -4.39 -15.85 -11.74
N ASP A 284 -4.23 -16.91 -12.52
CA ASP A 284 -5.16 -18.04 -12.63
C ASP A 284 -5.20 -18.94 -11.38
N GLU A 285 -4.18 -18.88 -10.51
CA GLU A 285 -4.18 -19.59 -9.23
C GLU A 285 -4.95 -18.86 -8.14
N ILE A 286 -5.02 -17.52 -8.21
CA ILE A 286 -5.60 -16.67 -7.17
C ILE A 286 -6.95 -16.06 -7.55
N LEU A 287 -7.38 -16.24 -8.79
CA LEU A 287 -8.68 -15.79 -9.31
C LEU A 287 -9.50 -16.98 -9.84
N PRO A 288 -10.84 -16.87 -9.80
CA PRO A 288 -11.75 -17.92 -10.25
C PRO A 288 -11.84 -18.08 -11.77
#